data_AF-A0A960JGN7-F1
#
_entry.id   AF-A0A960JGN7-F1
#
_cell.length_a   1.000
_cell.length_b   1.000
_cell.length_c   1.000
_cell.angle_alpha   90.00
_cell.angle_beta   90.00
_cell.angle_gamma   90.00
#
_symmetry.space_group_name_H-M   'P 1'
#
loop_
_entity.id
_entity.type
_entity.pdbx_description
1 polymer ?
#
loop_
_entity_poly.entity_id
_entity_poly.type
_entity_poly.pdbx_seq_one_letter_code
_entity_poly.pdbx_strand_id
1 'polypeptide(L)'
;RPRFQRAGYREPVRRKSNTASRASADPKTAAPSVVGEEIYVQTIATLNRNISRTKDEVLRPKERIEFERNIAMVDNAISKMKDEVRKNPRNAAARELLKTSYQNKIDLLNSVSEKTELMASLD
;
A
#
# COMPACT_ATOMS: atom_id res chain seq x y z
N ARG A 1 32.51 -23.45 -57.14
CA ARG A 1 33.10 -22.97 -55.86
C ARG A 1 32.81 -21.48 -55.70
N PRO A 2 31.93 -21.04 -54.80
CA PRO A 2 31.85 -19.63 -54.42
C PRO A 2 32.40 -19.38 -52.99
N ARG A 3 33.00 -18.20 -52.85
CA ARG A 3 33.76 -17.65 -51.72
C ARG A 3 32.88 -17.37 -50.50
N PHE A 4 33.36 -17.76 -49.31
CA PHE A 4 32.86 -17.29 -48.03
C PHE A 4 33.39 -15.87 -47.74
N GLN A 5 32.50 -14.90 -47.53
CA GLN A 5 32.86 -13.58 -46.98
C GLN A 5 32.81 -13.65 -45.45
N ARG A 6 33.89 -13.23 -44.80
CA ARG A 6 34.03 -13.12 -43.35
C ARG A 6 33.21 -11.94 -42.84
N ALA A 7 32.14 -12.22 -42.08
CA ALA A 7 31.47 -11.20 -41.28
C ALA A 7 32.37 -10.82 -40.09
N GLY A 8 32.73 -9.53 -40.01
CA GLY A 8 33.47 -8.98 -38.89
C GLY A 8 32.60 -8.93 -37.63
N TYR A 9 33.08 -9.56 -36.56
CA TYR A 9 32.49 -9.45 -35.24
C TYR A 9 32.65 -8.00 -34.73
N ARG A 10 31.53 -7.35 -34.41
CA ARG A 10 31.49 -6.08 -33.68
C ARG A 10 30.73 -6.32 -32.37
N GLU A 11 31.46 -6.37 -31.26
CA GLU A 11 30.90 -6.42 -29.92
C GLU A 11 30.03 -5.18 -29.66
N PRO A 12 28.75 -5.33 -29.27
CA PRO A 12 28.03 -4.25 -28.63
C PRO A 12 28.38 -4.21 -27.13
N VAL A 13 29.10 -3.15 -26.77
CA VAL A 13 29.39 -2.68 -25.42
C VAL A 13 28.21 -2.88 -24.44
N ARG A 14 28.50 -3.58 -23.34
CA ARG A 14 27.67 -3.71 -22.13
C ARG A 14 27.20 -2.33 -21.63
N ARG A 15 25.92 -2.01 -21.85
CA ARG A 15 25.22 -0.98 -21.05
C ARG A 15 24.73 -1.61 -19.76
N LYS A 16 25.42 -1.32 -18.65
CA LYS A 16 24.88 -1.53 -17.30
C LYS A 16 23.72 -0.55 -17.08
N SER A 17 22.51 -0.92 -17.46
CA SER A 17 21.30 -0.25 -16.99
C SER A 17 21.05 -0.72 -15.57
N ASN A 18 21.58 0.05 -14.62
CA ASN A 18 21.21 -0.04 -13.22
C ASN A 18 19.77 0.49 -13.10
N THR A 19 18.78 -0.33 -13.49
CA THR A 19 17.39 -0.10 -13.14
C THR A 19 17.25 -0.48 -11.67
N ALA A 20 17.71 0.43 -10.81
CA ALA A 20 17.18 0.53 -9.48
C ALA A 20 15.67 0.77 -9.66
N SER A 21 14.90 -0.30 -9.53
CA SER A 21 13.47 -0.27 -9.28
C SER A 21 13.26 0.43 -7.94
N ARG A 22 13.45 1.76 -7.94
CA ARG A 22 12.85 2.63 -6.96
C ARG A 22 11.37 2.54 -7.30
N ALA A 23 10.71 1.58 -6.67
CA ALA A 23 9.27 1.48 -6.65
C ALA A 23 8.77 2.88 -6.34
N SER A 24 8.29 3.54 -7.39
CA SER A 24 7.55 4.78 -7.28
C SER A 24 6.45 4.44 -6.30
N ALA A 25 6.55 5.01 -5.09
CA ALA A 25 5.41 5.10 -4.22
C ALA A 25 4.40 5.93 -5.00
N ASP A 26 3.53 5.25 -5.75
CA ASP A 26 2.38 5.84 -6.40
C ASP A 26 1.69 6.68 -5.33
N PRO A 27 1.58 8.00 -5.51
CA PRO A 27 0.69 8.78 -4.69
C PRO A 27 -0.71 8.35 -5.16
N LYS A 28 -1.24 7.28 -4.55
CA LYS A 28 -2.63 6.84 -4.72
C LYS A 28 -3.46 8.12 -4.66
N THR A 29 -4.03 8.45 -5.81
CA THR A 29 -4.81 9.65 -6.08
C THR A 29 -5.65 9.96 -4.85
N ALA A 30 -5.43 11.12 -4.25
CA ALA A 30 -6.23 11.58 -3.12
C ALA A 30 -7.66 11.70 -3.61
N ALA A 31 -8.46 10.65 -3.39
CA ALA A 31 -9.87 10.64 -3.75
C ALA A 31 -10.55 11.81 -3.03
N PRO A 32 -11.51 12.51 -3.68
CA PRO A 32 -12.21 13.63 -3.05
C PRO A 32 -12.69 13.21 -1.66
N SER A 33 -12.33 13.99 -0.65
CA SER A 33 -12.64 13.72 0.74
C SER A 33 -14.15 13.90 0.94
N VAL A 34 -14.81 12.92 1.56
CA VAL A 34 -16.15 13.15 2.08
C VAL A 34 -16.01 14.00 3.35
N VAL A 35 -16.94 14.92 3.58
CA VAL A 35 -16.96 15.78 4.77
C VAL A 35 -16.97 14.91 6.04
N GLY A 36 -16.02 15.14 6.95
CA GLY A 36 -15.93 14.42 8.23
C GLY A 36 -15.01 13.19 8.22
N GLU A 37 -14.31 12.92 7.11
CA GLU A 37 -13.33 11.83 7.01
C GLU A 37 -11.92 12.22 7.44
N GLU A 38 -11.66 13.50 7.65
CA GLU A 38 -10.30 14.07 7.70
C GLU A 38 -9.47 13.45 8.82
N ILE A 39 -10.07 13.25 9.99
CA ILE A 39 -9.42 12.64 11.15
C ILE A 39 -9.02 11.19 10.83
N TYR A 40 -9.92 10.40 10.23
CA TYR A 40 -9.61 9.00 9.88
C TYR A 40 -8.48 8.92 8.85
N VAL A 41 -8.55 9.75 7.81
CA VAL A 41 -7.53 9.78 6.75
C VAL A 41 -6.17 10.17 7.32
N GLN A 42 -6.12 11.18 8.20
CA GLN A 42 -4.88 11.60 8.86
C GLN A 42 -4.29 10.53 9.78
N THR A 43 -5.14 9.87 10.59
CA THR A 43 -4.72 8.77 11.46
C THR A 43 -4.16 7.62 10.64
N ILE A 44 -4.87 7.19 9.59
CA ILE A 44 -4.42 6.13 8.68
C ILE A 44 -3.11 6.50 7.99
N ALA A 45 -2.93 7.75 7.57
CA ALA A 45 -1.69 8.20 6.94
C ALA A 45 -0.50 8.12 7.91
N THR A 46 -0.71 8.53 9.16
CA THR A 46 0.29 8.47 10.24
C THR A 46 0.68 7.02 10.53
N LEU A 47 -0.31 6.16 10.77
CA LEU A 47 -0.10 4.74 11.07
C LEU A 47 0.60 4.01 9.91
N ASN A 48 0.17 4.24 8.66
CA ASN A 48 0.81 3.66 7.48
C ASN A 48 2.29 4.04 7.39
N ARG A 49 2.64 5.30 7.67
CA ARG A 49 4.04 5.75 7.63
C ARG A 49 4.89 5.03 8.66
N ASN A 50 4.36 4.81 9.87
CA ASN A 50 5.07 4.09 10.93
C ASN A 50 5.25 2.61 10.55
N ILE A 51 4.17 1.95 10.14
CA ILE A 51 4.15 0.52 9.82
C ILE A 51 4.99 0.20 8.58
N SER A 52 5.01 1.08 7.58
CA SER A 52 5.84 0.87 6.39
C SER A 52 7.34 0.80 6.71
N ARG A 53 7.75 1.32 7.88
CA ARG A 53 9.14 1.26 8.34
C ARG A 53 9.45 0.01 9.17
N THR A 54 8.46 -0.50 9.93
CA THR A 54 8.69 -1.53 10.94
C THR A 54 8.14 -2.91 10.57
N LYS A 55 7.15 -2.99 9.66
CA LYS A 55 6.44 -4.25 9.36
C LYS A 55 7.37 -5.38 8.90
N ASP A 56 8.45 -5.05 8.19
CA ASP A 56 9.37 -6.03 7.62
C ASP A 56 10.31 -6.64 8.66
N GLU A 57 10.49 -5.95 9.79
CA GLU A 57 11.27 -6.41 10.94
C GLU A 57 10.40 -7.23 11.92
N VAL A 58 9.14 -6.83 12.09
CA VAL A 58 8.24 -7.34 13.14
C VAL A 58 7.37 -8.51 12.67
N LEU A 59 6.95 -8.53 11.40
CA LEU A 59 6.09 -9.57 10.86
C LEU A 59 6.92 -10.62 10.12
N ARG A 60 6.61 -11.91 10.31
CA ARG A 60 7.18 -12.98 9.47
C ARG A 60 6.67 -12.86 8.03
N PRO A 61 7.37 -13.40 7.01
CA PRO A 61 6.97 -13.30 5.61
C PRO A 61 5.50 -13.67 5.33
N LYS A 62 5.00 -14.74 5.97
CA LYS A 62 3.60 -15.17 5.82
C LYS A 62 2.62 -14.15 6.41
N GLU A 63 2.91 -13.63 7.61
CA GLU A 63 2.08 -12.64 8.29
C GLU A 63 2.03 -11.32 7.50
N ARG A 64 3.13 -10.94 6.83
CA ARG A 64 3.17 -9.77 5.94
C ARG A 64 2.21 -9.90 4.77
N ILE A 65 2.21 -11.05 4.10
CA ILE A 65 1.33 -11.32 2.96
C ILE A 65 -0.14 -11.23 3.40
N GLU A 66 -0.47 -11.84 4.54
CA GLU A 66 -1.83 -11.78 5.10
C GLU A 66 -2.23 -10.35 5.48
N PHE A 67 -1.34 -9.60 6.13
CA PHE A 67 -1.55 -8.21 6.48
C PHE A 67 -1.80 -7.33 5.24
N GLU A 68 -0.94 -7.42 4.22
CA GLU A 68 -1.06 -6.64 2.98
C GLU A 68 -2.36 -6.97 2.23
N ARG A 69 -2.75 -8.25 2.21
CA ARG A 69 -4.04 -8.68 1.64
C ARG A 69 -5.22 -8.08 2.40
N ASN A 70 -5.18 -8.09 3.72
CA ASN A 70 -6.26 -7.54 4.56
C ASN A 70 -6.37 -6.02 4.37
N ILE A 71 -5.25 -5.31 4.34
CA ILE A 71 -5.22 -3.87 4.03
C ILE A 71 -5.81 -3.60 2.65
N ALA A 72 -5.45 -4.37 1.63
CA ALA A 72 -5.98 -4.19 0.27
C ALA A 72 -7.51 -4.42 0.21
N MET A 73 -8.03 -5.39 0.97
CA MET A 73 -9.46 -5.66 1.05
C MET A 73 -10.21 -4.48 1.70
N VAL A 74 -9.70 -3.94 2.80
CA VAL A 74 -10.30 -2.79 3.48
C VAL A 74 -10.19 -1.51 2.62
N ASP A 75 -9.07 -1.31 1.93
CA ASP A 75 -8.91 -0.22 0.96
C ASP A 75 -9.99 -0.26 -0.14
N ASN A 76 -10.31 -1.46 -0.64
CA ASN A 76 -11.36 -1.61 -1.64
C ASN A 76 -12.74 -1.26 -1.07
N ALA A 77 -13.03 -1.67 0.18
CA ALA A 77 -14.27 -1.34 0.86
C ALA A 77 -14.42 0.18 1.07
N ILE A 78 -13.37 0.85 1.56
CA ILE A 78 -13.34 2.31 1.71
C ILE A 78 -13.61 2.98 0.36
N SER A 79 -12.90 2.58 -0.70
CA SER A 79 -13.08 3.18 -2.02
C SER A 79 -14.52 3.06 -2.53
N LYS A 80 -15.11 1.87 -2.43
CA LYS A 80 -16.51 1.63 -2.83
C LYS A 80 -17.49 2.47 -2.01
N MET A 81 -17.30 2.53 -0.70
CA MET A 81 -18.21 3.28 0.18
C MET A 81 -18.05 4.80 -0.01
N LYS A 82 -16.84 5.30 -0.27
CA LYS A 82 -16.63 6.69 -0.68
C LYS A 82 -17.42 7.04 -1.93
N ASP A 83 -17.42 6.16 -2.93
CA ASP A 83 -18.19 6.36 -4.15
C ASP A 83 -19.70 6.38 -3.89
N GLU A 84 -20.21 5.47 -3.06
CA GLU A 84 -21.63 5.43 -2.70
C GLU A 84 -22.07 6.65 -1.88
N VAL A 85 -21.27 7.08 -0.90
CA VAL A 85 -21.55 8.30 -0.12
C VAL A 85 -21.44 9.55 -0.99
N ARG A 86 -20.51 9.59 -1.96
CA ARG A 86 -20.40 10.68 -2.92
C ARG A 86 -21.64 10.78 -3.83
N LYS A 87 -22.18 9.64 -4.28
CA LYS A 87 -23.42 9.59 -5.08
C LYS A 87 -24.65 10.00 -4.27
N ASN A 88 -24.75 9.54 -3.03
CA ASN A 88 -25.86 9.86 -2.14
C ASN A 88 -25.37 10.20 -0.72
N PRO A 89 -25.03 11.48 -0.46
CA PRO A 89 -24.52 11.90 0.85
C PRO A 89 -25.51 11.73 1.98
N ARG A 90 -26.82 11.59 1.68
CA ARG A 90 -27.87 11.40 2.68
C ARG A 90 -28.05 9.92 3.09
N ASN A 91 -27.41 8.98 2.39
CA ASN A 91 -27.46 7.56 2.72
C ASN A 91 -26.72 7.27 4.05
N ALA A 92 -27.46 7.20 5.14
CA ALA A 92 -26.90 6.96 6.47
C ALA A 92 -26.17 5.61 6.59
N ALA A 93 -26.68 4.56 5.94
CA ALA A 93 -26.06 3.24 5.98
C ALA A 93 -24.70 3.22 5.28
N ALA A 94 -24.58 3.87 4.11
CA ALA A 94 -23.31 3.98 3.40
C ALA A 94 -22.26 4.79 4.19
N ARG A 95 -22.69 5.87 4.87
CA ARG A 95 -21.80 6.65 5.75
C ARG A 95 -21.31 5.82 6.94
N GLU A 96 -22.19 5.04 7.57
CA GLU A 96 -21.80 4.20 8.70
C GLU A 96 -20.85 3.09 8.25
N LEU A 97 -21.14 2.40 7.14
CA LEU A 97 -20.23 1.40 6.56
C LEU A 97 -18.86 1.99 6.20
N LEU A 98 -18.82 3.22 5.68
CA LEU A 98 -17.58 3.93 5.37
C LEU A 98 -16.77 4.20 6.65
N LYS A 99 -17.41 4.68 7.69
CA LYS A 99 -16.80 4.90 9.02
C LYS A 99 -16.28 3.60 9.61
N THR A 100 -17.06 2.53 9.59
CA THR A 100 -16.61 1.19 10.06
C THR A 100 -15.43 0.70 9.24
N SER A 101 -15.42 0.92 7.92
CA SER A 101 -14.29 0.54 7.06
C SER A 101 -13.01 1.30 7.44
N TYR A 102 -13.11 2.58 7.80
CA TYR A 102 -11.98 3.34 8.34
C TYR A 102 -11.49 2.81 9.68
N GLN A 103 -12.40 2.52 10.61
CA GLN A 103 -12.06 1.95 11.92
C GLN A 103 -11.34 0.61 11.77
N ASN A 104 -11.88 -0.31 10.96
CA ASN A 104 -11.24 -1.60 10.70
C ASN A 104 -9.82 -1.44 10.12
N LYS A 105 -9.59 -0.43 9.28
CA LYS A 105 -8.24 -0.15 8.76
C LYS A 105 -7.30 0.32 9.87
N ILE A 106 -7.77 1.21 10.75
CA ILE A 106 -7.01 1.70 11.90
C ILE A 106 -6.65 0.54 12.83
N ASP A 107 -7.60 -0.35 13.11
CA ASP A 107 -7.38 -1.51 13.98
C ASP A 107 -6.36 -2.49 13.39
N LEU A 108 -6.46 -2.79 12.09
CA LEU A 108 -5.45 -3.59 11.39
C LEU A 108 -4.06 -2.96 11.47
N LEU A 109 -3.97 -1.64 11.28
CA LEU A 109 -2.70 -0.93 11.36
C LEU A 109 -2.15 -0.96 12.80
N ASN A 110 -2.98 -0.71 13.80
CA ASN A 110 -2.58 -0.76 15.21
C ASN A 110 -2.07 -2.14 15.62
N SER A 111 -2.66 -3.23 15.11
CA SER A 111 -2.19 -4.59 15.43
C SER A 111 -0.70 -4.83 15.13
N VAL A 112 -0.16 -4.18 14.09
CA VAL A 112 1.26 -4.26 13.74
C VAL A 112 2.11 -3.35 14.63
N SER A 113 1.59 -2.16 14.97
CA SER A 113 2.25 -1.23 15.90
C SER A 113 2.36 -1.84 17.30
N GLU A 114 1.29 -2.43 17.83
CA GLU A 114 1.27 -3.11 19.14
C GLU A 114 2.27 -4.28 19.16
N LYS A 115 2.31 -5.08 18.09
CA LYS A 115 3.33 -6.14 17.96
C LYS A 115 4.75 -5.58 17.93
N THR A 116 4.95 -4.41 17.32
CA THR A 116 6.26 -3.72 17.31
C THR A 116 6.66 -3.32 18.73
N GLU A 117 5.74 -2.74 19.51
CA GLU A 117 5.98 -2.34 20.91
C GLU A 117 6.28 -3.54 21.81
N LEU A 118 5.54 -4.64 21.64
CA LEU A 118 5.79 -5.89 22.36
C LEU A 118 7.18 -6.46 22.06
N MET A 119 7.60 -6.46 20.80
CA MET A 119 8.94 -6.93 20.43
C MET A 119 10.03 -6.00 20.98
N ALA A 120 9.85 -4.69 20.91
CA ALA A 120 10.79 -3.71 21.46
C ALA A 120 10.90 -3.78 22.99
N SER A 121 9.87 -4.26 23.70
CA SER A 121 9.92 -4.45 25.15
C SER A 121 10.67 -5.71 25.60
N LEU A 122 11.01 -6.61 24.67
CA LEU A 122 11.72 -7.87 24.94
C LEU A 122 13.25 -7.77 24.69
N ASP A 123 13.71 -6.67 24.08
CA ASP A 123 15.12 -6.32 23.86
C ASP A 123 15.67 -5.46 25.02
#